data_AF-A0A0T6B2S8-F1
#
_entry.id   AF-A0A0T6B2S8-F1
#
_cell.length_a   1.000
_cell.length_b   1.000
_cell.length_c   1.000
_cell.angle_alpha   90.00
_cell.angle_beta   90.00
_cell.angle_gamma   90.00
#
_symmetry.space_group_name_H-M   'P 1'
#
loop_
_entity.id
_entity.type
_entity.pdbx_description
1 polymer ?
#
loop_
_entity_poly.entity_id
_entity_poly.type
_entity_poly.pdbx_seq_one_letter_code
_entity_poly.pdbx_strand_id
1 'polypeptide(L)'
;FVTLESIASESQCATLTNQLDSTLSQLQARVIDILQRVGPQMQETLKKTMFHVAWSPDTLPTNQAVDPLFDYLYTNLQSLNLALLPQNFQRILFEIWEYTLVELNYQMDGGTNSEELPAMFHERLHSALELMVEFFLADGQGLSSEALHSEMFYHVEQRLQYHRTDTE
;
A
#
# COMPACT_ATOMS: atom_id res chain seq x y z
N PHE A 1 -16.86 60.82 -8.36
CA PHE A 1 -16.17 59.89 -7.45
C PHE A 1 -17.01 58.65 -7.34
N VAL A 2 -16.66 57.60 -8.10
CA VAL A 2 -17.21 56.26 -7.87
C VAL A 2 -16.46 55.77 -6.63
N THR A 3 -17.14 55.69 -5.50
CA THR A 3 -16.56 55.08 -4.30
C THR A 3 -16.28 53.61 -4.64
N LEU A 4 -15.13 53.11 -4.18
CA LEU A 4 -14.70 51.71 -4.33
C LEU A 4 -15.61 50.70 -3.60
N GLU A 5 -16.84 51.08 -3.22
CA GLU A 5 -17.76 50.35 -2.36
C GLU A 5 -18.71 49.39 -3.08
N SER A 6 -18.53 49.11 -4.37
CA SER A 6 -19.39 48.12 -5.02
C SER A 6 -18.62 47.29 -6.04
N ILE A 7 -17.81 46.37 -5.52
CA ILE A 7 -17.23 45.28 -6.33
C ILE A 7 -17.95 43.95 -6.02
N ALA A 8 -18.41 43.74 -4.78
CA ALA A 8 -19.39 42.72 -4.38
C ALA A 8 -19.81 42.99 -2.92
N SER A 9 -21.05 42.66 -2.53
CA SER A 9 -21.43 42.69 -1.12
C SER A 9 -20.69 41.61 -0.33
N GLU A 10 -20.46 41.81 0.97
CA GLU A 10 -19.80 40.82 1.83
C GLU A 10 -20.49 39.43 1.75
N SER A 11 -21.82 39.42 1.62
CA SER A 11 -22.62 38.21 1.38
C SER A 11 -22.37 37.54 0.03
N GLN A 12 -22.08 38.31 -1.03
CA GLN A 12 -21.71 37.77 -2.34
C GLN A 12 -20.30 37.16 -2.30
N CYS A 13 -19.34 37.83 -1.63
CA CYS A 13 -18.00 37.28 -1.41
C CYS A 13 -18.02 35.98 -0.61
N ALA A 14 -18.80 35.93 0.48
CA ALA A 14 -18.97 34.71 1.28
C ALA A 14 -19.58 33.57 0.46
N THR A 15 -20.59 33.88 -0.37
CA THR A 15 -21.24 32.88 -1.24
C THR A 15 -20.26 32.30 -2.26
N LEU A 16 -19.48 33.15 -2.93
CA LEU A 16 -18.46 32.72 -3.90
C LEU A 16 -17.36 31.87 -3.24
N THR A 17 -16.91 32.26 -2.05
CA THR A 17 -15.91 31.50 -1.27
C THR A 17 -16.43 30.11 -0.95
N ASN A 18 -17.65 30.01 -0.43
CA ASN A 18 -18.28 28.71 -0.13
C ASN A 18 -18.45 27.84 -1.38
N GLN A 19 -18.76 28.45 -2.53
CA GLN A 19 -18.85 27.72 -3.81
C GLN A 19 -17.49 27.19 -4.26
N LEU A 20 -16.42 27.98 -4.11
CA LEU A 20 -15.05 27.55 -4.42
C LEU A 20 -14.61 26.41 -3.50
N ASP A 21 -14.85 26.53 -2.19
CA ASP A 21 -14.50 25.49 -1.22
C ASP A 21 -15.26 24.19 -1.47
N SER A 22 -16.55 24.29 -1.80
CA SER A 22 -17.36 23.14 -2.19
C SER A 22 -16.84 22.48 -3.47
N THR A 23 -16.50 23.28 -4.47
CA THR A 23 -15.95 22.78 -5.74
C THR A 23 -14.61 22.07 -5.53
N LEU A 24 -13.73 22.65 -4.70
CA LEU A 24 -12.44 22.06 -4.36
C LEU A 24 -12.62 20.74 -3.60
N SER A 25 -13.53 20.70 -2.64
CA SER A 25 -13.85 19.49 -1.87
C SER A 25 -14.37 18.36 -2.77
N GLN A 26 -15.26 18.71 -3.71
CA GLN A 26 -15.78 17.75 -4.69
C GLN A 26 -14.68 17.22 -5.61
N LEU A 27 -13.79 18.10 -6.09
CA LEU A 27 -12.65 17.67 -6.91
C LEU A 27 -11.73 16.73 -6.12
N GLN A 28 -11.45 17.04 -4.86
CA GLN A 28 -10.62 16.19 -4.00
C GLN A 28 -11.26 14.81 -3.77
N ALA A 29 -12.57 14.74 -3.53
CA ALA A 29 -13.29 13.48 -3.41
C ALA A 29 -13.17 12.65 -4.71
N ARG A 30 -13.33 13.29 -5.87
CA ARG A 30 -13.22 12.61 -7.17
C ARG A 30 -11.79 12.15 -7.47
N VAL A 31 -10.79 12.89 -7.02
CA VAL A 31 -9.39 12.41 -7.06
C VAL A 31 -9.28 11.14 -6.23
N ILE A 32 -9.73 11.15 -4.98
CA ILE A 32 -9.67 9.97 -4.09
C ILE A 32 -10.35 8.76 -4.73
N ASP A 33 -11.55 8.92 -5.30
CA ASP A 33 -12.29 7.84 -5.98
C ASP A 33 -11.51 7.23 -7.18
N ILE A 34 -10.67 8.03 -7.84
CA ILE A 34 -9.82 7.56 -8.94
C ILE A 34 -8.60 6.83 -8.39
N LEU A 35 -7.96 7.37 -7.34
CA LEU A 35 -6.78 6.77 -6.73
C LEU A 35 -7.09 5.36 -6.17
N GLN A 36 -8.28 5.17 -5.59
CA GLN A 36 -8.77 3.87 -5.06
C GLN A 36 -8.88 2.76 -6.11
N ARG A 37 -8.68 3.07 -7.40
CA ARG A 37 -8.67 2.06 -8.47
C ARG A 37 -7.28 1.47 -8.71
N VAL A 38 -6.23 2.10 -8.20
CA VAL A 38 -4.84 1.68 -8.41
C VAL A 38 -4.57 0.35 -7.71
N GLY A 39 -4.95 0.21 -6.45
CA GLY A 39 -4.79 -1.05 -5.70
C GLY A 39 -5.38 -2.27 -6.42
N PRO A 40 -6.68 -2.26 -6.79
CA PRO A 40 -7.30 -3.33 -7.57
C PRO A 40 -6.60 -3.66 -8.90
N GLN A 41 -6.07 -2.64 -9.60
CA GLN A 41 -5.35 -2.86 -10.86
C GLN A 41 -4.00 -3.56 -10.67
N MET A 42 -3.36 -3.34 -9.53
CA MET A 42 -2.07 -3.98 -9.21
C MET A 42 -2.23 -5.37 -8.60
N GLN A 43 -3.42 -5.69 -8.08
CA GLN A 43 -3.69 -6.87 -7.26
C GLN A 43 -3.26 -8.18 -7.92
N GLU A 44 -3.59 -8.41 -9.21
CA GLU A 44 -3.25 -9.66 -9.89
C GLU A 44 -1.73 -9.90 -9.95
N THR A 45 -0.95 -8.84 -10.21
CA THR A 45 0.51 -8.95 -10.28
C THR A 45 1.13 -9.09 -8.90
N LEU A 46 0.60 -8.38 -7.89
CA LEU A 46 0.99 -8.56 -6.49
C LEU A 46 0.75 -10.00 -6.03
N LYS A 47 -0.44 -10.55 -6.32
CA LYS A 47 -0.78 -11.94 -6.01
C LYS A 47 0.21 -12.92 -6.63
N LYS A 48 0.49 -12.75 -7.92
CA LYS A 48 1.40 -13.64 -8.66
C LYS A 48 2.82 -13.57 -8.11
N THR A 49 3.34 -12.37 -7.87
CA THR A 49 4.70 -12.19 -7.34
C THR A 49 4.81 -12.68 -5.91
N MET A 50 3.80 -12.42 -5.06
CA MET A 50 3.73 -12.95 -3.70
C MET A 50 3.65 -14.49 -3.66
N PHE A 51 2.93 -15.11 -4.59
CA PHE A 51 2.95 -16.56 -4.75
C PHE A 51 4.37 -17.07 -5.05
N HIS A 52 5.09 -16.42 -5.95
CA HIS A 52 6.49 -16.78 -6.22
C HIS A 52 7.38 -16.61 -4.99
N VAL A 53 7.19 -15.56 -4.19
CA VAL A 53 7.88 -15.42 -2.90
C VAL A 53 7.58 -16.64 -2.04
N ALA A 54 6.31 -16.91 -1.72
CA ALA A 54 5.92 -17.93 -0.77
C ALA A 54 6.33 -19.36 -1.17
N TRP A 55 6.24 -19.68 -2.46
CA TRP A 55 6.43 -21.04 -2.99
C TRP A 55 7.78 -21.26 -3.69
N SER A 56 8.72 -20.34 -3.52
CA SER A 56 10.08 -20.52 -4.04
C SER A 56 10.81 -21.70 -3.37
N PRO A 57 11.71 -22.41 -4.08
CA PRO A 57 12.50 -23.50 -3.50
C PRO A 57 13.29 -23.05 -2.27
N ASP A 58 13.44 -23.94 -1.27
CA ASP A 58 14.19 -23.66 -0.04
C ASP A 58 15.66 -23.26 -0.28
N THR A 59 16.22 -23.64 -1.43
CA THR A 59 17.57 -23.24 -1.85
C THR A 59 17.68 -21.79 -2.32
N LEU A 60 16.57 -21.13 -2.63
CA LEU A 60 16.53 -19.73 -3.03
C LEU A 60 16.35 -18.84 -1.79
N PRO A 61 17.32 -17.99 -1.43
CA PRO A 61 17.20 -17.06 -0.31
C PRO A 61 15.99 -16.13 -0.45
N THR A 62 15.36 -15.76 0.68
CA THR A 62 14.18 -14.87 0.69
C THR A 62 14.45 -13.54 0.00
N ASN A 63 15.63 -12.93 0.23
CA ASN A 63 15.99 -11.66 -0.39
C ASN A 63 16.06 -11.74 -1.92
N GLN A 64 16.34 -12.91 -2.50
CA GLN A 64 16.29 -13.11 -3.96
C GLN A 64 14.87 -13.46 -4.43
N ALA A 65 14.10 -14.18 -3.60
CA ALA A 65 12.72 -14.53 -3.92
C ALA A 65 11.79 -13.31 -3.99
N VAL A 66 12.07 -12.25 -3.23
CA VAL A 66 11.30 -10.99 -3.25
C VAL A 66 11.68 -10.04 -4.39
N ASP A 67 12.82 -10.22 -5.06
CA ASP A 67 13.29 -9.32 -6.12
C ASP A 67 12.21 -9.04 -7.19
N PRO A 68 11.46 -10.03 -7.72
CA PRO A 68 10.43 -9.75 -8.73
C PRO A 68 9.28 -8.88 -8.22
N LEU A 69 8.93 -9.00 -6.93
CA LEU A 69 7.91 -8.15 -6.29
C LEU A 69 8.45 -6.72 -6.15
N PHE A 70 9.70 -6.57 -5.68
CA PHE A 70 10.32 -5.26 -5.47
C PHE A 70 10.60 -4.53 -6.77
N ASP A 71 11.04 -5.20 -7.82
CA ASP A 71 11.22 -4.61 -9.15
C ASP A 71 9.88 -4.07 -9.70
N TYR A 72 8.81 -4.85 -9.54
CA TYR A 72 7.47 -4.44 -9.93
C TYR A 72 7.00 -3.22 -9.12
N LEU A 73 7.09 -3.29 -7.79
CA LEU A 73 6.71 -2.18 -6.91
C LEU A 73 7.53 -0.93 -7.20
N TYR A 74 8.85 -1.04 -7.28
CA TYR A 74 9.76 0.08 -7.54
C TYR A 74 9.41 0.80 -8.84
N THR A 75 9.24 0.04 -9.93
CA THR A 75 8.93 0.62 -11.26
C THR A 75 7.60 1.39 -11.25
N ASN A 76 6.58 0.81 -10.62
CA ASN A 76 5.25 1.45 -10.57
C ASN A 76 5.22 2.63 -9.59
N LEU A 77 5.80 2.47 -8.40
CA LEU A 77 5.85 3.53 -7.39
C LEU A 77 6.69 4.72 -7.86
N GLN A 78 7.80 4.48 -8.57
CA GLN A 78 8.57 5.57 -9.20
C GLN A 78 7.71 6.34 -10.21
N SER A 79 6.97 5.63 -11.06
CA SER A 79 6.09 6.25 -12.05
C SER A 79 4.97 7.07 -11.39
N LEU A 80 4.36 6.53 -10.33
CA LEU A 80 3.30 7.19 -9.57
C LEU A 80 3.82 8.41 -8.80
N ASN A 81 5.00 8.34 -8.21
CA ASN A 81 5.63 9.45 -7.50
C ASN A 81 5.92 10.63 -8.45
N LEU A 82 6.30 10.36 -9.70
CA LEU A 82 6.50 11.39 -10.72
C LEU A 82 5.19 11.98 -11.24
N ALA A 83 4.12 11.20 -11.27
CA ALA A 83 2.84 11.59 -11.85
C ALA A 83 1.87 12.29 -10.86
N LEU A 84 2.08 12.12 -9.56
CA LEU A 84 1.12 12.52 -8.53
C LEU A 84 1.67 13.62 -7.62
N LEU A 85 0.77 14.43 -7.08
CA LEU A 85 1.10 15.31 -5.96
C LEU A 85 1.52 14.47 -4.75
N PRO A 86 2.47 14.94 -3.92
CA PRO A 86 3.02 14.15 -2.80
C PRO A 86 1.96 13.56 -1.88
N GLN A 87 0.91 14.31 -1.55
CA GLN A 87 -0.18 13.83 -0.69
C GLN A 87 -0.99 12.69 -1.34
N ASN A 88 -1.15 12.70 -2.66
CA ASN A 88 -1.85 11.65 -3.39
C ASN A 88 -0.97 10.42 -3.57
N PHE A 89 0.33 10.62 -3.81
CA PHE A 89 1.29 9.52 -3.85
C PHE A 89 1.35 8.79 -2.50
N GLN A 90 1.44 9.52 -1.38
CA GLN A 90 1.46 8.94 -0.04
C GLN A 90 0.20 8.11 0.26
N ARG A 91 -0.97 8.55 -0.19
CA ARG A 91 -2.22 7.75 -0.07
C ARG A 91 -2.15 6.45 -0.86
N ILE A 92 -1.69 6.52 -2.11
CA ILE A 92 -1.55 5.32 -2.96
C ILE A 92 -0.46 4.39 -2.43
N LEU A 93 0.64 4.93 -1.90
CA LEU A 93 1.71 4.13 -1.32
C LEU A 93 1.16 3.29 -0.14
N PHE A 94 0.35 3.90 0.72
CA PHE A 94 -0.33 3.19 1.80
C PHE A 94 -1.34 2.15 1.28
N GLU A 95 -2.12 2.49 0.27
CA GLU A 95 -3.07 1.53 -0.32
C GLU A 95 -2.36 0.32 -0.95
N ILE A 96 -1.26 0.53 -1.68
CA ILE A 96 -0.46 -0.55 -2.26
C ILE A 96 0.19 -1.42 -1.17
N TRP A 97 0.62 -0.82 -0.06
CA TRP A 97 1.09 -1.56 1.12
C TRP A 97 0.00 -2.50 1.66
N GLU A 98 -1.22 -1.99 1.87
CA GLU A 98 -2.35 -2.80 2.34
C GLU A 98 -2.68 -3.94 1.37
N TYR A 99 -2.69 -3.69 0.06
CA TYR A 99 -2.87 -4.77 -0.93
C TYR A 99 -1.74 -5.80 -0.91
N THR A 100 -0.50 -5.37 -0.66
CA THR A 100 0.65 -6.29 -0.54
C THR A 100 0.48 -7.20 0.67
N LEU A 101 0.04 -6.65 1.81
CA LEU A 101 -0.27 -7.44 3.01
C LEU A 101 -1.44 -8.41 2.78
N VAL A 102 -2.49 -7.98 2.08
CA VAL A 102 -3.62 -8.85 1.71
C VAL A 102 -3.15 -10.04 0.89
N GLU A 103 -2.27 -9.82 -0.09
CA GLU A 103 -1.76 -10.92 -0.91
C GLU A 103 -0.80 -11.84 -0.14
N LEU A 104 -0.04 -11.32 0.81
CA LEU A 104 0.77 -12.14 1.73
C LEU A 104 -0.13 -13.00 2.61
N ASN A 105 -1.15 -12.39 3.23
CA ASN A 105 -2.15 -13.07 4.04
C ASN A 105 -2.85 -14.20 3.24
N TYR A 106 -3.18 -13.92 1.98
CA TYR A 106 -3.82 -14.89 1.09
C TYR A 106 -2.96 -16.14 0.84
N GLN A 107 -1.62 -16.01 0.79
CA GLN A 107 -0.75 -17.19 0.65
C GLN A 107 -0.87 -18.12 1.87
N MET A 108 -1.01 -17.55 3.07
CA MET A 108 -1.22 -18.33 4.28
C MET A 108 -2.56 -19.07 4.25
N ASP A 109 -3.62 -18.47 3.70
CA ASP A 109 -4.93 -19.14 3.55
C ASP A 109 -4.86 -20.36 2.61
N GLY A 110 -4.09 -20.25 1.52
CA GLY A 110 -3.92 -21.33 0.54
C GLY A 110 -3.02 -22.49 0.98
N GLY A 111 -2.13 -22.29 1.97
CA GLY A 111 -1.13 -23.27 2.41
C GLY A 111 -1.53 -24.14 3.60
N THR A 112 -2.62 -23.83 4.31
CA THR A 112 -2.97 -24.50 5.59
C THR A 112 -3.34 -25.99 5.50
N ASN A 113 -3.56 -26.54 4.31
CA ASN A 113 -4.11 -27.89 4.13
C ASN A 113 -3.29 -28.83 3.24
N SER A 114 -2.05 -28.50 2.88
CA SER A 114 -1.25 -29.38 2.00
C SER A 114 -0.05 -30.02 2.71
N GLU A 115 0.12 -31.34 2.53
CA GLU A 115 1.35 -32.09 2.81
C GLU A 115 2.53 -31.65 1.91
N GLU A 116 2.34 -30.61 1.09
CA GLU A 116 3.26 -30.10 0.06
C GLU A 116 3.82 -28.70 0.39
N LEU A 117 3.55 -28.16 1.58
CA LEU A 117 4.09 -26.86 1.98
C LEU A 117 5.63 -26.92 2.03
N PRO A 118 6.35 -25.97 1.40
CA PRO A 118 7.79 -25.87 1.56
C PRO A 118 8.19 -25.78 3.04
N ALA A 119 9.29 -26.43 3.43
CA ALA A 119 9.70 -26.48 4.84
C ALA A 119 9.96 -25.08 5.41
N MET A 120 10.46 -24.17 4.57
CA MET A 120 10.78 -22.80 4.94
C MET A 120 9.63 -21.82 4.68
N PHE A 121 8.42 -22.27 4.34
CA PHE A 121 7.33 -21.40 3.88
C PHE A 121 7.01 -20.26 4.88
N HIS A 122 6.77 -20.59 6.15
CA HIS A 122 6.42 -19.60 7.16
C HIS A 122 7.59 -18.67 7.52
N GLU A 123 8.80 -19.21 7.63
CA GLU A 123 10.01 -18.39 7.84
C GLU A 123 10.20 -17.43 6.66
N ARG A 124 10.03 -17.92 5.43
CA ARG A 124 10.16 -17.12 4.23
C ARG A 124 9.16 -15.97 4.20
N LEU A 125 7.90 -16.22 4.53
CA LEU A 125 6.89 -15.15 4.60
C LEU A 125 7.20 -14.13 5.70
N HIS A 126 7.73 -14.57 6.84
CA HIS A 126 8.17 -13.67 7.90
C HIS A 126 9.31 -12.77 7.44
N SER A 127 10.38 -13.34 6.89
CA SER A 127 11.50 -12.56 6.36
C SER A 127 11.08 -11.67 5.19
N ALA A 128 10.13 -12.11 4.36
CA ALA A 128 9.59 -11.30 3.29
C ALA A 128 8.80 -10.09 3.84
N LEU A 129 8.02 -10.27 4.90
CA LEU A 129 7.31 -9.17 5.58
C LEU A 129 8.30 -8.12 6.10
N GLU A 130 9.39 -8.53 6.76
CA GLU A 130 10.44 -7.62 7.23
C GLU A 130 11.05 -6.81 6.09
N LEU A 131 11.42 -7.48 4.99
CA LEU A 131 11.96 -6.82 3.80
C LEU A 131 10.96 -5.86 3.17
N MET A 132 9.66 -6.20 3.15
CA MET A 132 8.63 -5.30 2.63
C MET A 132 8.46 -4.07 3.53
N VAL A 133 8.51 -4.22 4.86
CA VAL A 133 8.47 -3.08 5.78
C VAL A 133 9.64 -2.13 5.50
N GLU A 134 10.86 -2.65 5.34
CA GLU A 134 12.02 -1.83 4.98
C GLU A 134 11.84 -1.14 3.62
N PHE A 135 11.33 -1.86 2.62
CA PHE A 135 11.06 -1.33 1.28
C PHE A 135 10.07 -0.16 1.32
N PHE A 136 8.94 -0.30 2.01
CA PHE A 136 7.91 0.74 2.09
C PHE A 136 8.27 1.88 3.06
N LEU A 137 9.15 1.65 4.04
CA LEU A 137 9.75 2.70 4.88
C LEU A 137 10.72 3.57 4.07
N ALA A 138 11.49 2.95 3.17
CA ALA A 138 12.43 3.60 2.24
C ALA A 138 13.37 4.61 2.95
N ASP A 139 14.09 4.15 3.97
CA ASP A 139 14.97 5.00 4.80
C ASP A 139 14.28 6.27 5.37
N GLY A 140 12.98 6.14 5.66
CA GLY A 140 12.14 7.22 6.19
C GLY A 140 11.61 8.20 5.13
N GLN A 141 11.80 7.91 3.84
CA GLN A 141 11.21 8.69 2.73
C GLN A 141 9.86 8.14 2.24
N GLY A 142 9.50 6.93 2.66
CA GLY A 142 8.27 6.26 2.28
C GLY A 142 7.14 6.50 3.29
N LEU A 143 6.52 5.42 3.75
CA LEU A 143 5.50 5.43 4.78
C LEU A 143 6.13 5.63 6.16
N SER A 144 5.39 6.27 7.07
CA SER A 144 5.81 6.32 8.47
C SER A 144 5.71 4.94 9.12
N SER A 145 6.50 4.72 10.18
CA SER A 145 6.38 3.49 10.99
C SER A 145 4.94 3.29 11.48
N GLU A 146 4.22 4.35 11.87
CA GLU A 146 2.82 4.26 12.31
C GLU A 146 1.90 3.76 11.19
N ALA A 147 2.09 4.24 9.95
CA ALA A 147 1.27 3.80 8.82
C ALA A 147 1.58 2.35 8.42
N LEU A 148 2.83 1.91 8.54
CA LEU A 148 3.22 0.53 8.20
C LEU A 148 2.61 -0.50 9.15
N HIS A 149 2.50 -0.17 10.44
CA HIS A 149 1.92 -1.05 11.45
C HIS A 149 0.40 -0.88 11.51
N SER A 150 -0.27 -1.17 10.38
CA SER A 150 -1.72 -1.16 10.24
C SER A 150 -2.39 -2.36 10.93
N GLU A 151 -3.72 -2.35 11.00
CA GLU A 151 -4.50 -3.49 11.51
C GLU A 151 -4.20 -4.78 10.69
N MET A 152 -4.10 -4.65 9.37
CA MET A 152 -3.76 -5.78 8.49
C MET A 152 -2.34 -6.28 8.77
N PHE A 153 -1.38 -5.40 9.02
CA PHE A 153 -0.01 -5.79 9.39
C PHE A 153 -0.01 -6.65 10.66
N TYR A 154 -0.64 -6.17 11.74
CA TYR A 154 -0.69 -6.92 13.00
C TYR A 154 -1.41 -8.27 12.85
N HIS A 155 -2.47 -8.31 12.04
CA HIS A 155 -3.16 -9.56 11.73
C HIS A 155 -2.24 -10.57 11.01
N VAL A 156 -1.50 -10.11 9.99
CA VAL A 156 -0.52 -10.93 9.28
C VAL A 156 0.60 -11.40 10.21
N GLU A 157 1.17 -10.49 10.99
CA GLU A 157 2.26 -10.78 11.92
C GLU A 157 1.84 -11.83 12.97
N GLN A 158 0.66 -11.65 13.57
CA GLN A 158 0.13 -12.59 14.55
C GLN A 158 -0.07 -13.99 13.95
N ARG A 159 -0.56 -14.08 12.71
CA ARG A 159 -0.71 -15.38 12.01
C ARG A 159 0.64 -16.05 11.78
N LEU A 160 1.65 -15.30 11.36
CA LEU A 160 3.01 -15.83 11.17
C LEU A 160 3.63 -16.31 12.48
N GLN A 161 3.36 -15.63 13.60
CA GLN A 161 3.84 -16.02 14.92
C GLN A 161 3.26 -17.37 15.39
N TYR A 162 1.98 -17.64 15.18
CA TYR A 162 1.36 -18.92 15.57
C TYR A 162 2.06 -20.13 14.91
N HIS A 163 2.39 -20.02 13.63
CA HIS A 163 3.08 -21.10 12.91
C HIS A 163 4.53 -21.32 13.37
N ARG A 164 5.13 -20.32 14.03
CA ARG A 164 6.45 -20.42 14.64
C ARG A 164 6.42 -21.16 15.98
N THR A 165 5.34 -21.04 16.75
CA THR A 165 5.19 -21.71 18.05
C THR A 165 4.78 -23.18 17.96
N ASP A 166 4.13 -23.59 16.86
CA ASP A 166 3.72 -24.99 16.65
C ASP A 166 4.85 -25.88 16.09
N THR A 167 5.99 -25.30 15.71
CA THR A 167 7.14 -25.99 15.10
C THR A 167 8.35 -26.20 16.04
N GLU A 168 8.23 -25.91 17.34
CA GLU A 168 9.20 -26.26 18.40
C GLU A 168 8.75 -27.49 19.23
#